data_AF-A0A9E3E6J3-F1
#
_entry.id   AF-A0A9E3E6J3-F1
#
_cell.length_a   1.000
_cell.length_b   1.000
_cell.length_c   1.000
_cell.angle_alpha   90.00
_cell.angle_beta   90.00
_cell.angle_gamma   90.00
#
_symmetry.space_group_name_H-M   'P 1'
#
loop_
_entity.id
_entity.type
_entity.pdbx_description
1 polymer ?
#
loop_
_entity_poly.entity_id
_entity_poly.type
_entity_poly.pdbx_seq_one_letter_code
_entity_poly.pdbx_strand_id
1 'polypeptide(L)'
;MGIHSRPNFAGLGPDIAIDDELTWLFNACAPPQLARYKFYLMSGFRDAEGRFVTWRDVDFRHSAVRVTAKPHWGFHPKNWEEREVPVPQKLITLLTKFRPANAGADDPVFPSSSGRPDGGMLEKLKAVAFRGRLNCGHCVTTHRLADGRVKANRCSDGPVLRPLVPS
;
A
#
# COMPACT_ATOMS: atom_id res chain seq x y z
N MET A 1 -29.99 5.28 -0.61
CA MET A 1 -29.05 4.54 -1.49
C MET A 1 -28.57 5.53 -2.56
N GLY A 2 -27.54 6.31 -2.24
CA GLY A 2 -27.05 7.39 -3.10
C GLY A 2 -25.94 6.87 -4.00
N ILE A 3 -26.14 6.92 -5.31
CA ILE A 3 -25.08 6.71 -6.29
C ILE A 3 -24.08 7.87 -6.18
N HIS A 4 -22.93 7.65 -5.54
CA HIS A 4 -21.82 8.59 -5.66
C HIS A 4 -21.28 8.51 -7.09
N SER A 5 -21.72 9.45 -7.92
CA SER A 5 -21.21 9.66 -9.27
C SER A 5 -19.71 9.94 -9.24
N ARG A 6 -18.98 9.32 -10.19
CA ARG A 6 -17.55 9.57 -10.41
C ARG A 6 -17.30 11.06 -10.69
N PRO A 7 -16.37 11.73 -9.99
CA PRO A 7 -15.94 13.08 -10.35
C PRO A 7 -15.17 13.03 -11.68
N ASN A 8 -15.40 14.03 -12.54
CA ASN A 8 -14.59 14.26 -13.72
C ASN A 8 -13.37 15.10 -13.28
N PHE A 9 -12.19 14.49 -13.16
CA PHE A 9 -10.97 15.15 -12.69
C PHE A 9 -10.25 15.97 -13.79
N ALA A 10 -10.96 16.39 -14.83
CA ALA A 10 -10.42 17.32 -15.82
C ALA A 10 -10.30 18.72 -15.19
N GLY A 11 -9.13 19.07 -14.64
CA GLY A 11 -8.73 20.46 -14.40
C GLY A 11 -8.62 20.95 -12.96
N LEU A 12 -8.60 20.08 -11.95
CA LEU A 12 -8.32 20.49 -10.56
C LEU A 12 -6.82 20.31 -10.26
N GLY A 13 -6.23 21.28 -9.54
CA GLY A 13 -4.81 21.25 -9.15
C GLY A 13 -4.44 20.01 -8.34
N PRO A 14 -3.13 19.66 -8.27
CA PRO A 14 -2.66 18.38 -7.76
C PRO A 14 -3.10 18.06 -6.32
N ASP A 15 -3.23 19.08 -5.46
CA ASP A 15 -3.46 18.86 -4.02
C ASP A 15 -4.90 18.45 -3.68
N ILE A 16 -5.90 18.98 -4.39
CA ILE A 16 -7.33 18.67 -4.12
C ILE A 16 -7.71 17.30 -4.70
N ALA A 17 -7.09 16.90 -5.81
CA ALA A 17 -7.35 15.61 -6.44
C ALA A 17 -6.83 14.42 -5.59
N ILE A 18 -5.74 14.60 -4.85
CA ILE A 18 -5.12 13.54 -4.04
C ILE A 18 -5.99 13.16 -2.83
N ASP A 19 -6.59 14.12 -2.14
CA ASP A 19 -7.40 13.86 -0.94
C ASP A 19 -8.70 13.11 -1.26
N ASP A 20 -9.34 13.45 -2.38
CA ASP A 20 -10.52 12.74 -2.87
C ASP A 20 -10.13 11.31 -3.33
N GLU A 21 -9.08 11.14 -4.14
CA GLU A 21 -8.66 9.81 -4.58
C GLU A 21 -8.25 8.89 -3.41
N LEU A 22 -7.57 9.42 -2.40
CA LEU A 22 -7.23 8.69 -1.18
C LEU A 22 -8.49 8.29 -0.41
N THR A 23 -9.50 9.16 -0.34
CA THR A 23 -10.77 8.85 0.31
C THR A 23 -11.46 7.67 -0.38
N TRP A 24 -11.52 7.68 -1.72
CA TRP A 24 -12.12 6.59 -2.50
C TRP A 24 -11.32 5.29 -2.37
N LEU A 25 -9.99 5.38 -2.37
CA LEU A 25 -9.11 4.22 -2.16
C LEU A 25 -9.35 3.58 -0.79
N PHE A 26 -9.38 4.40 0.27
CA PHE A 26 -9.59 3.92 1.63
C PHE A 26 -11.01 3.39 1.87
N ASN A 27 -12.03 3.97 1.22
CA ASN A 27 -13.39 3.42 1.24
C ASN A 27 -13.49 2.05 0.54
N ALA A 28 -12.62 1.77 -0.43
CA ALA A 28 -12.55 0.47 -1.09
C ALA A 28 -11.71 -0.59 -0.35
N CYS A 29 -11.10 -0.23 0.78
CA CYS A 29 -10.26 -1.14 1.58
C CYS A 29 -11.08 -1.99 2.55
N ALA A 30 -10.75 -3.28 2.64
CA ALA A 30 -11.08 -4.07 3.83
C ALA A 30 -10.26 -3.58 5.06
N PRO A 31 -10.67 -3.87 6.30
CA PRO A 31 -9.99 -3.30 7.48
C PRO A 31 -8.47 -3.55 7.55
N PRO A 32 -7.94 -4.75 7.24
CA PRO A 32 -6.48 -4.96 7.22
C PRO A 32 -5.77 -4.21 6.08
N GLN A 33 -6.44 -4.04 4.94
CA GLN A 33 -5.92 -3.26 3.81
C GLN A 33 -5.83 -1.78 4.18
N LEU A 34 -6.86 -1.25 4.86
CA LEU A 34 -6.89 0.13 5.32
C LEU A 34 -5.70 0.43 6.25
N ALA A 35 -5.48 -0.45 7.24
CA ALA A 35 -4.36 -0.32 8.17
C ALA A 35 -3.01 -0.30 7.44
N ARG A 36 -2.82 -1.24 6.50
CA ARG A 36 -1.60 -1.35 5.70
C ARG A 36 -1.34 -0.13 4.84
N TYR A 37 -2.32 0.34 4.07
CA TYR A 37 -2.09 1.47 3.17
C TYR A 37 -1.99 2.80 3.90
N LYS A 38 -2.70 2.97 5.02
CA LYS A 38 -2.48 4.10 5.92
C LYS A 38 -1.09 4.09 6.54
N PHE A 39 -0.57 2.92 6.90
CA PHE A 39 0.81 2.77 7.35
C PHE A 39 1.78 3.25 6.27
N TYR A 40 1.70 2.71 5.05
CA TYR A 40 2.60 3.12 3.96
C TYR A 40 2.52 4.62 3.65
N LEU A 41 1.32 5.18 3.59
CA LEU A 41 1.10 6.61 3.35
C LEU A 41 1.76 7.49 4.43
N MET A 42 1.65 7.10 5.70
CA MET A 42 2.10 7.93 6.83
C MET A 42 3.55 7.68 7.26
N SER A 43 4.14 6.53 6.91
CA SER A 43 5.53 6.19 7.25
C SER A 43 6.51 6.40 6.09
N GLY A 44 6.01 6.41 4.85
CA GLY A 44 6.87 6.46 3.66
C GLY A 44 7.77 5.23 3.48
N PHE A 45 7.42 4.10 4.11
CA PHE A 45 8.19 2.87 3.99
C PHE A 45 8.15 2.34 2.55
N ARG A 46 9.27 1.77 2.09
CA ARG A 46 9.28 1.00 0.84
C ARG A 46 8.55 -0.33 1.02
N ASP A 47 8.10 -0.95 -0.07
CA ASP A 47 7.36 -2.23 -0.04
C ASP A 47 8.05 -3.30 0.83
N ALA A 48 9.36 -3.51 0.64
CA ALA A 48 10.10 -4.46 1.46
C ALA A 48 10.15 -4.05 2.95
N GLU A 49 10.38 -2.78 3.25
CA GLU A 49 10.43 -2.29 4.64
C GLU A 49 9.10 -2.52 5.35
N GLY A 50 7.97 -2.17 4.72
CA GLY A 50 6.64 -2.39 5.28
C GLY A 50 6.18 -3.83 5.27
N ARG A 51 6.73 -4.69 4.40
CA ARG A 51 6.50 -6.13 4.40
C ARG A 51 7.10 -6.80 5.64
N PHE A 52 8.30 -6.38 6.05
CA PHE A 52 9.08 -7.03 7.11
C PHE A 52 9.02 -6.32 8.47
N VAL A 53 8.29 -5.21 8.58
CA VAL A 53 8.06 -4.52 9.86
C VAL A 53 7.33 -5.45 10.85
N THR A 54 7.85 -5.53 12.08
CA THR A 54 7.26 -6.30 13.18
C THR A 54 6.70 -5.40 14.28
N TRP A 55 5.93 -5.97 15.20
CA TRP A 55 5.39 -5.20 16.33
C TRP A 55 6.48 -4.62 17.24
N ARG A 56 7.68 -5.22 17.29
CA ARG A 56 8.86 -4.67 17.99
C ARG A 56 9.33 -3.35 17.39
N ASP A 57 9.13 -3.14 16.10
CA ASP A 57 9.58 -1.93 15.42
C ASP A 57 8.68 -0.72 15.69
N VAL A 58 7.48 -0.94 16.24
CA VAL A 58 6.50 0.13 16.51
C VAL A 58 6.71 0.68 17.93
N ASP A 59 7.22 1.91 18.01
CA ASP A 59 7.29 2.66 19.27
C ASP A 59 5.97 3.42 19.50
N PHE A 60 5.06 2.75 20.21
CA PHE A 60 3.75 3.31 20.55
C PHE A 60 3.83 4.53 21.49
N ARG A 61 4.96 4.74 22.19
CA ARG A 61 5.12 5.84 23.16
C ARG A 61 5.64 7.10 22.50
N HIS A 62 6.65 6.95 21.64
CA HIS A 62 7.33 8.08 20.99
C HIS A 62 6.82 8.38 19.58
N SER A 63 5.77 7.67 19.14
CA SER A 63 5.19 7.82 17.80
C SER A 63 6.24 7.67 16.70
N ALA A 64 6.93 6.53 16.72
CA ALA A 64 7.93 6.20 15.71
C ALA A 64 7.83 4.75 15.25
N VAL A 65 8.28 4.47 14.03
CA VAL A 65 8.44 3.11 13.50
C VAL A 65 9.85 2.94 12.98
N ARG A 66 10.52 1.85 13.38
CA ARG A 66 11.89 1.55 12.99
C ARG A 66 11.93 0.70 11.72
N VAL A 67 12.94 0.92 10.89
CA VAL A 67 13.34 0.01 9.81
C VAL A 67 14.58 -0.72 10.31
N THR A 68 14.45 -2.01 10.57
CA THR A 68 15.53 -2.85 11.11
C THR A 68 15.72 -4.11 10.25
N ALA A 69 16.91 -4.69 10.28
CA ALA A 69 17.17 -5.94 9.58
C ALA A 69 16.37 -7.10 10.18
N LYS A 70 15.90 -8.02 9.33
CA LYS A 70 15.26 -9.28 9.73
C LYS A 70 15.98 -10.47 9.07
N PRO A 71 17.18 -10.85 9.55
CA PRO A 71 17.98 -11.91 8.92
C PRO A 71 17.25 -13.26 8.83
N HIS A 72 16.41 -13.56 9.82
CA HIS A 72 15.57 -14.78 9.86
C HIS A 72 14.52 -14.85 8.73
N TRP A 73 14.25 -13.72 8.05
CA TRP A 73 13.44 -13.65 6.84
C TRP A 73 14.23 -13.22 5.59
N GLY A 74 15.56 -13.11 5.70
CA GLY A 74 16.44 -12.68 4.61
C GLY A 74 16.25 -11.21 4.20
N PHE A 75 15.75 -10.35 5.10
CA PHE A 75 15.57 -8.93 4.82
C PHE A 75 16.67 -8.07 5.45
N HIS A 76 17.20 -7.16 4.63
CA HIS A 76 18.11 -6.09 5.06
C HIS A 76 17.70 -4.76 4.42
N PRO A 77 17.75 -3.64 5.18
CA PRO A 77 17.53 -2.31 4.63
C PRO A 77 18.53 -1.99 3.53
N LYS A 78 18.14 -1.11 2.60
CA LYS A 78 19.06 -0.62 1.57
C LYS A 78 20.26 0.06 2.24
N ASN A 79 21.47 -0.23 1.73
CA ASN A 79 22.73 0.27 2.29
C ASN A 79 22.99 -0.10 3.76
N TRP A 80 22.24 -1.05 4.34
CA TRP A 80 22.39 -1.50 5.73
C TRP A 80 22.07 -0.44 6.79
N GLU A 81 21.44 0.68 6.41
CA GLU A 81 21.06 1.73 7.35
C GLU A 81 19.73 1.40 8.02
N GLU A 82 19.79 1.06 9.31
CA GLU A 82 18.61 1.08 10.17
C GLU A 82 18.24 2.53 10.49
N ARG A 83 16.94 2.82 10.53
CA ARG A 83 16.46 4.18 10.80
C ARG A 83 15.20 4.14 11.64
N GLU A 84 14.98 5.22 12.36
CA GLU A 84 13.72 5.49 13.03
C GLU A 84 12.94 6.55 12.25
N VAL A 85 11.63 6.32 12.09
CA VAL A 85 10.74 7.21 11.34
C VAL A 85 9.69 7.75 12.28
N PRO A 86 9.74 9.05 12.63
CA PRO A 86 8.63 9.69 13.33
C PRO A 86 7.37 9.59 12.48
N VAL A 87 6.26 9.16 13.09
CA VAL A 87 4.98 9.01 12.41
C VAL A 87 3.89 9.80 13.14
N PRO A 88 2.80 10.19 12.45
CA PRO A 88 1.68 10.84 13.09
C PRO A 88 1.03 9.97 14.18
N GLN A 89 0.61 10.58 15.30
CA GLN A 89 -0.09 9.88 16.39
C GLN A 89 -1.32 9.09 15.91
N LYS A 90 -2.02 9.57 14.86
CA LYS A 90 -3.15 8.87 14.25
C LYS A 90 -2.78 7.49 13.69
N LEU A 91 -1.54 7.29 13.22
CA LEU A 91 -1.06 5.97 12.81
C LEU A 91 -0.89 5.06 14.02
N ILE A 92 -0.28 5.56 15.10
CA ILE A 92 -0.12 4.80 16.33
C ILE A 92 -1.47 4.35 16.88
N THR A 93 -2.45 5.25 16.99
CA THR A 93 -3.80 4.91 17.44
C THR A 93 -4.44 3.84 16.54
N LEU A 94 -4.24 3.92 15.23
CA LEU A 94 -4.72 2.91 14.29
C LEU A 94 -4.04 1.56 14.56
N LEU A 95 -2.71 1.53 14.71
CA LEU A 95 -1.94 0.31 14.93
C LEU A 95 -2.26 -0.33 16.28
N THR A 96 -2.50 0.46 17.33
CA THR A 96 -2.93 -0.04 18.64
C THR A 96 -4.27 -0.79 18.54
N LYS A 97 -5.23 -0.24 17.79
CA LYS A 97 -6.54 -0.89 17.57
C LYS A 97 -6.44 -2.10 16.64
N PHE A 98 -5.51 -2.06 15.69
CA PHE A 98 -5.32 -3.11 14.70
C PHE A 98 -4.55 -4.32 15.24
N ARG A 99 -3.71 -4.12 16.26
CA ARG A 99 -2.85 -5.16 16.82
C ARG A 99 -3.68 -6.32 17.41
N PRO A 100 -3.49 -7.57 16.95
CA PRO A 100 -4.10 -8.74 17.58
C PRO A 100 -3.63 -8.91 19.03
N ALA A 101 -4.52 -9.32 19.94
CA ALA A 101 -4.21 -9.48 21.36
C ALA A 101 -3.09 -10.50 21.63
N ASN A 102 -2.96 -11.52 20.77
CA ASN A 102 -1.95 -12.57 20.86
C ASN A 102 -0.70 -12.31 20.00
N ALA A 103 -0.54 -11.11 19.43
CA ALA A 103 0.61 -10.80 18.58
C ALA A 103 1.89 -10.64 19.40
N GLY A 104 2.87 -11.49 19.08
CA GLY A 104 4.24 -11.44 19.58
C GLY A 104 5.02 -10.26 19.02
N ALA A 105 6.13 -9.92 19.69
CA ALA A 105 6.98 -8.80 19.29
C ALA A 105 7.61 -8.98 17.89
N ASP A 106 7.95 -10.22 17.54
CA ASP A 106 8.56 -10.56 16.26
C ASP A 106 7.53 -10.92 15.18
N ASP A 107 6.23 -10.87 15.47
CA ASP A 107 5.21 -11.11 14.45
C ASP A 107 5.16 -9.93 13.46
N PRO A 108 4.97 -10.19 12.15
CA PRO A 108 4.76 -9.14 11.18
C PRO A 108 3.55 -8.27 11.55
N VAL A 109 3.64 -6.97 11.35
CA VAL A 109 2.48 -6.07 11.52
C VAL A 109 1.40 -6.42 10.49
N PHE A 110 1.80 -6.81 9.27
CA PHE A 110 0.90 -7.17 8.19
C PHE A 110 1.17 -8.60 7.67
N PRO A 111 0.76 -9.64 8.42
CA PRO A 111 1.01 -11.02 8.04
C PRO A 111 0.10 -11.47 6.88
N SER A 112 0.53 -12.51 6.17
CA SER A 112 -0.31 -13.28 5.25
C SER A 112 -1.26 -14.20 6.04
N SER A 113 -2.13 -14.92 5.34
CA SER A 113 -2.97 -15.96 5.96
C SER A 113 -2.17 -17.07 6.65
N SER A 114 -0.88 -17.25 6.29
CA SER A 114 0.03 -18.20 6.93
C SER A 114 0.88 -17.60 8.05
N GLY A 115 0.61 -16.35 8.47
CA GLY A 115 1.36 -15.67 9.54
C GLY A 115 2.74 -15.13 9.11
N ARG A 116 3.11 -15.24 7.84
CA ARG A 116 4.42 -14.80 7.32
C ARG A 116 4.37 -13.39 6.72
N PRO A 117 5.52 -12.70 6.55
CA PRO A 117 5.57 -11.40 5.87
C PRO A 117 4.88 -11.39 4.51
N ASP A 118 3.82 -10.60 4.38
CA ASP A 118 2.93 -10.61 3.21
C ASP A 118 3.47 -9.78 2.04
N GLY A 119 3.77 -10.44 0.91
CA GLY A 119 4.29 -9.78 -0.29
C GLY A 119 3.21 -9.27 -1.24
N GLY A 120 3.63 -8.75 -2.40
CA GLY A 120 2.73 -8.35 -3.49
C GLY A 120 1.85 -7.15 -3.14
N MET A 121 2.33 -6.23 -2.30
CA MET A 121 1.58 -5.05 -1.88
C MET A 121 1.07 -4.23 -3.07
N LEU A 122 1.90 -4.05 -4.11
CA LEU A 122 1.54 -3.28 -5.30
C LEU A 122 0.38 -3.92 -6.07
N GLU A 123 0.42 -5.23 -6.29
CA GLU A 123 -0.66 -5.95 -6.98
C GLU A 123 -1.96 -5.91 -6.17
N LYS A 124 -1.87 -6.02 -4.85
CA LYS A 124 -3.03 -5.85 -3.95
C LYS A 124 -3.57 -4.42 -3.99
N LEU A 125 -2.69 -3.42 -4.06
CA LEU A 125 -3.09 -2.01 -4.14
C LEU A 125 -3.81 -1.73 -5.47
N LYS A 126 -3.30 -2.26 -6.59
CA LYS A 126 -3.99 -2.21 -7.89
C LYS A 126 -5.39 -2.81 -7.81
N ALA A 127 -5.55 -3.94 -7.11
CA ALA A 127 -6.85 -4.56 -6.92
C ALA A 127 -7.81 -3.68 -6.09
N VAL A 128 -7.32 -3.02 -5.04
CA VAL A 128 -8.12 -2.05 -4.27
C VAL A 128 -8.52 -0.86 -5.15
N ALA A 129 -7.56 -0.28 -5.88
CA ALA A 129 -7.82 0.86 -6.76
C ALA A 129 -8.87 0.55 -7.84
N PHE A 130 -8.79 -0.65 -8.43
CA PHE A 130 -9.79 -1.13 -9.37
C PHE A 130 -11.17 -1.26 -8.75
N ARG A 131 -11.30 -1.88 -7.57
CA ARG A 131 -12.58 -1.96 -6.83
C ARG A 131 -13.12 -0.58 -6.46
N GLY A 132 -12.23 0.35 -6.08
CA GLY A 132 -12.54 1.75 -5.81
C GLY A 132 -12.83 2.58 -7.06
N ARG A 133 -12.84 1.96 -8.24
CA ARG A 133 -13.13 2.61 -9.54
C ARG A 133 -12.18 3.76 -9.88
N LEU A 134 -10.96 3.75 -9.36
CA LEU A 134 -9.93 4.78 -9.53
C LEU A 134 -9.13 4.67 -10.84
N ASN A 135 -9.32 3.60 -11.61
CA ASN A 135 -8.68 3.50 -12.92
C ASN A 135 -9.25 4.53 -13.89
N CYS A 136 -8.34 5.11 -14.71
CA CYS A 136 -8.65 6.16 -15.68
C CYS A 136 -9.71 5.75 -16.73
N GLY A 137 -9.87 4.45 -17.00
CA GLY A 137 -10.77 3.89 -18.02
C GLY A 137 -10.27 3.94 -19.47
N HIS A 138 -9.27 4.77 -19.76
CA HIS A 138 -8.79 5.05 -21.13
C HIS A 138 -7.38 4.50 -21.43
N CYS A 139 -6.67 4.04 -20.40
CA CYS A 139 -5.25 3.70 -20.48
C CYS A 139 -5.09 2.31 -21.12
N VAL A 140 -4.16 2.17 -22.08
CA VAL A 140 -3.87 0.91 -22.79
C VAL A 140 -2.37 0.63 -22.72
N THR A 141 -2.00 -0.57 -22.27
CA THR A 141 -0.61 -1.04 -22.24
C THR A 141 -0.44 -2.22 -23.18
N THR A 142 0.56 -2.16 -24.07
CA THR A 142 0.87 -3.25 -25.00
C THR A 142 2.14 -3.98 -24.59
N HIS A 143 2.11 -5.31 -24.59
CA HIS A 143 3.26 -6.16 -24.32
C HIS A 143 3.50 -7.10 -25.51
N ARG A 144 4.73 -7.14 -26.01
CA ARG A 144 5.15 -8.15 -26.98
C ARG A 144 5.44 -9.45 -26.23
N LEU A 145 4.76 -10.53 -26.61
CA LEU A 145 4.93 -11.86 -26.08
C LEU A 145 6.14 -12.55 -26.75
N ALA A 146 6.65 -13.60 -26.12
CA ALA A 146 7.81 -14.34 -26.61
C ALA A 146 7.60 -14.97 -28.00
N ASP A 147 6.35 -15.24 -28.37
CA ASP A 147 5.96 -15.75 -29.69
C ASP A 147 5.71 -14.65 -30.74
N GLY A 148 6.05 -13.40 -30.43
CA GLY A 148 5.92 -12.26 -31.33
C GLY A 148 4.53 -11.61 -31.34
N ARG A 149 3.51 -12.20 -30.71
CA ARG A 149 2.18 -11.57 -30.59
C ARG A 149 2.22 -10.34 -29.69
N VAL A 150 1.37 -9.36 -29.97
CA VAL A 150 1.19 -8.18 -29.10
C VAL A 150 -0.10 -8.34 -28.30
N LYS A 151 0.01 -8.30 -26.97
CA LYS A 151 -1.12 -8.29 -26.05
C LYS A 151 -1.39 -6.86 -25.59
N ALA A 152 -2.60 -6.36 -25.82
CA ALA A 152 -3.08 -5.10 -25.26
C ALA A 152 -3.90 -5.35 -23.99
N ASN A 153 -3.57 -4.64 -22.91
CA ASN A 153 -4.30 -4.62 -21.65
C ASN A 153 -4.91 -3.23 -21.44
N ARG A 154 -6.21 -3.14 -21.18
CA ARG A 154 -6.88 -1.87 -20.86
C ARG A 154 -7.07 -1.74 -19.37
N CYS A 155 -6.94 -0.53 -18.82
CA CYS A 155 -7.17 -0.31 -17.39
C CYS A 155 -8.64 -0.36 -16.98
N SER A 156 -9.56 -0.30 -17.94
CA SER A 156 -10.98 -0.59 -17.73
C SER A 156 -11.23 -2.05 -17.36
N ASP A 157 -10.35 -2.95 -17.81
CA ASP A 157 -10.64 -4.39 -17.84
C ASP A 157 -9.98 -5.15 -16.68
N GLY A 158 -9.19 -4.46 -15.84
CA GLY A 158 -8.54 -5.10 -14.71
C GLY A 158 -7.65 -4.21 -13.85
N PRO A 159 -7.04 -4.79 -12.80
CA PRO A 159 -6.26 -4.08 -11.81
C PRO A 159 -4.86 -3.72 -12.34
N VAL A 160 -4.80 -2.70 -13.18
CA VAL A 160 -3.55 -2.08 -13.62
C VAL A 160 -3.53 -0.63 -13.14
N LEU A 161 -2.40 -0.23 -12.54
CA LEU A 161 -2.13 1.18 -12.28
C LEU A 161 -1.45 1.78 -13.51
N ARG A 162 -1.66 3.08 -13.73
CA ARG A 162 -0.93 3.84 -14.74
C ARG A 162 0.56 3.59 -14.55
N PRO A 163 1.35 3.22 -15.59
CA PRO A 163 2.78 3.38 -15.48
C PRO A 163 3.05 4.86 -15.18
N LEU A 164 3.79 5.14 -14.10
CA LEU A 164 4.27 6.47 -13.78
C LEU A 164 5.31 6.85 -14.84
N VAL A 165 4.83 7.25 -16.03
CA VAL A 165 5.58 7.72 -17.21
C VAL A 165 6.64 6.73 -17.74
N PRO A 166 6.73 6.47 -19.06
CA PRO A 166 7.93 5.85 -19.61
C PRO A 166 9.09 6.86 -19.56
N SER A 167 10.27 6.37 -19.20
CA SER A 167 11.57 7.03 -19.37
C SER A 167 11.81 7.49 -20.81
#